data_AF-A0A2I1K4G7-F1
#
_entry.id   AF-A0A2I1K4G7-F1
#
_cell.length_a   1.000
_cell.length_b   1.000
_cell.length_c   1.000
_cell.angle_alpha   90.00
_cell.angle_beta   90.00
_cell.angle_gamma   90.00
#
_symmetry.space_group_name_H-M   'P 1'
#
loop_
_entity.id
_entity.type
_entity.pdbx_description
1 polymer ?
#
loop_
_entity_poly.entity_id
_entity_poly.type
_entity_poly.pdbx_seq_one_letter_code
_entity_poly.pdbx_strand_id
1 'polypeptide(L)'
;MSKENKNQSLEEEQSMNEAEEVTTSDVESEEVEAEAVVEPEVVEQDAEFDELETLKEQTEQLEDQVLRLQAEIANMRRTHTRDRQEAAKYRSANLASKLVDALDNLERALDSEIESEDGLALKKGVEMVYQQLIQGFNEENIEVVNPLNEPFDPNFEQAVSVMPAEEGVEDNTVVHVVQKGYKIDNRVIRPAMVIVAQQQ
;
A
#
# COMPACT_ATOMS: atom_id res chain seq x y z
N MET A 1 -7.93 -47.49 16.43
CA MET A 1 -8.72 -47.08 15.26
C MET A 1 -7.81 -46.23 14.35
N SER A 2 -6.60 -46.71 14.10
CA SER A 2 -6.28 -47.62 12.98
C SER A 2 -6.31 -46.88 11.64
N LYS A 3 -5.18 -46.28 11.32
CA LYS A 3 -4.61 -46.34 9.97
C LYS A 3 -3.16 -46.77 10.10
N GLU A 4 -3.01 -48.05 10.40
CA GLU A 4 -1.81 -48.83 10.12
C GLU A 4 -1.64 -49.02 8.61
N ASN A 5 -0.39 -49.25 8.21
CA ASN A 5 0.03 -50.00 7.03
C ASN A 5 -0.11 -49.34 5.65
N LYS A 6 0.95 -48.61 5.26
CA LYS A 6 1.67 -48.89 4.01
C LYS A 6 2.97 -48.07 3.92
N ASN A 7 4.01 -48.49 4.65
CA ASN A 7 5.38 -48.10 4.35
C ASN A 7 6.32 -49.16 4.92
N GLN A 8 6.47 -50.23 4.16
CA GLN A 8 7.49 -51.26 4.36
C GLN A 8 7.75 -51.90 3.00
N SER A 9 8.80 -51.43 2.35
CA SER A 9 9.70 -52.21 1.48
C SER A 9 10.69 -51.25 0.86
N LEU A 10 11.92 -51.72 0.68
CA LEU A 10 13.03 -51.10 -0.06
C LEU A 10 14.02 -50.29 0.79
N GLU A 11 14.60 -50.95 1.80
CA GLU A 11 16.03 -50.81 2.12
C GLU A 11 16.64 -52.21 1.98
N GLU A 12 17.50 -52.41 0.98
CA GLU A 12 18.61 -53.38 0.94
C GLU A 12 19.13 -53.43 -0.51
N GLU A 13 20.30 -52.81 -0.74
CA GLU A 13 21.44 -53.37 -1.49
C GLU A 13 22.43 -52.25 -1.84
N GLN A 14 23.39 -52.04 -0.93
CA GLN A 14 24.71 -51.51 -1.24
C GLN A 14 25.71 -52.66 -1.22
N SER A 15 26.87 -52.41 -1.84
CA SER A 15 28.09 -53.25 -1.92
C SER A 15 28.12 -54.14 -3.16
N MET A 16 29.20 -54.30 -3.90
CA MET A 16 30.53 -53.70 -3.95
C MET A 16 31.13 -54.30 -5.23
N ASN A 17 31.70 -53.46 -6.08
CA ASN A 17 32.36 -53.87 -7.31
C ASN A 17 33.76 -54.37 -6.93
N GLU A 18 34.04 -55.65 -7.14
CA GLU A 18 35.36 -56.26 -6.93
C GLU A 18 35.76 -56.97 -8.23
N ALA A 19 36.92 -56.55 -8.74
CA ALA A 19 37.54 -57.06 -9.94
C ALA A 19 38.16 -58.44 -9.69
N GLU A 20 38.08 -59.34 -10.68
CA GLU A 20 39.09 -60.38 -10.82
C GLU A 20 39.29 -60.75 -12.30
N GLU A 21 40.56 -60.88 -12.61
CA GLU A 21 41.26 -61.09 -13.88
C GLU A 21 41.24 -62.58 -14.28
N VAL A 22 41.60 -62.90 -15.54
CA VAL A 22 42.52 -63.99 -15.96
C VAL A 22 42.26 -64.44 -17.42
N THR A 23 43.16 -63.98 -18.29
CA THR A 23 43.89 -64.64 -19.42
C THR A 23 43.21 -65.73 -20.26
N THR A 24 43.19 -65.67 -21.60
CA THR A 24 44.25 -66.05 -22.59
C THR A 24 43.56 -65.90 -23.98
N SER A 25 44.15 -65.63 -25.14
CA SER A 25 45.43 -66.01 -25.76
C SER A 25 45.67 -65.16 -27.03
N ASP A 26 46.95 -64.95 -27.37
CA ASP A 26 47.51 -64.50 -28.65
C ASP A 26 46.73 -64.85 -29.93
N VAL A 27 46.67 -63.92 -30.89
CA VAL A 27 47.22 -64.07 -32.27
C VAL A 27 47.55 -62.68 -32.85
N GLU A 28 48.76 -62.58 -33.40
CA GLU A 28 49.39 -61.46 -34.08
C GLU A 28 48.92 -61.33 -35.55
N SER A 29 48.75 -60.08 -36.00
CA SER A 29 48.87 -59.55 -37.38
C SER A 29 48.18 -60.25 -38.56
N GLU A 30 47.30 -59.52 -39.26
CA GLU A 30 47.43 -59.28 -40.71
C GLU A 30 46.51 -58.13 -41.15
N GLU A 31 47.08 -57.21 -41.94
CA GLU A 31 46.42 -56.07 -42.57
C GLU A 31 45.39 -56.55 -43.61
N VAL A 32 44.19 -55.96 -43.58
CA VAL A 32 43.33 -55.82 -44.76
C VAL A 32 42.49 -54.55 -44.62
N GLU A 33 42.92 -53.55 -45.40
CA GLU A 33 42.10 -52.56 -46.12
C GLU A 33 40.60 -52.55 -45.78
N ALA A 34 40.17 -51.54 -45.01
CA ALA A 34 38.77 -51.22 -44.76
C ALA A 34 38.47 -49.78 -45.16
N GLU A 35 38.01 -49.58 -46.40
CA GLU A 35 37.00 -48.57 -46.67
C GLU A 35 35.73 -48.97 -45.91
N ALA A 36 35.47 -48.33 -44.78
CA ALA A 36 34.20 -48.42 -44.08
C ALA A 36 33.87 -47.06 -43.46
N VAL A 37 32.96 -46.36 -44.14
CA VAL A 37 31.86 -45.55 -43.60
C VAL A 37 32.19 -44.74 -42.34
N VAL A 38 32.52 -43.47 -42.55
CA VAL A 38 32.43 -42.45 -41.48
C VAL A 38 30.97 -42.39 -41.04
N GLU A 39 30.76 -42.68 -39.76
CA GLU A 39 29.48 -42.83 -39.08
C GLU A 39 28.54 -41.63 -39.27
N PRO A 40 27.23 -41.87 -39.46
CA PRO A 40 26.19 -40.85 -39.30
C PRO A 40 25.91 -40.48 -37.82
N GLU A 41 26.46 -41.20 -36.85
CA GLU A 41 26.19 -41.00 -35.41
C GLU A 41 26.75 -39.69 -34.85
N VAL A 42 27.86 -39.19 -35.38
CA VAL A 42 28.49 -37.96 -34.87
C VAL A 42 27.66 -36.72 -35.20
N VAL A 43 26.92 -36.74 -36.31
CA VAL A 43 26.12 -35.60 -36.78
C VAL A 43 24.75 -35.53 -36.08
N GLU A 44 24.17 -36.68 -35.72
CA GLU A 44 22.92 -36.71 -34.94
C GLU A 44 23.12 -36.28 -33.49
N GLN A 45 24.26 -36.64 -32.87
CA GLN A 45 24.57 -36.21 -31.51
C GLN A 45 24.73 -34.69 -31.40
N ASP A 46 25.49 -34.07 -32.31
CA ASP A 46 25.70 -32.61 -32.33
C ASP A 46 24.37 -31.85 -32.52
N ALA A 47 23.46 -32.35 -33.36
CA ALA A 47 22.14 -31.75 -33.56
C ALA A 47 21.23 -31.88 -32.33
N GLU A 48 21.30 -33.00 -31.61
CA GLU A 48 20.55 -33.24 -30.37
C GLU A 48 21.10 -32.41 -29.20
N PHE A 49 22.42 -32.16 -29.16
CA PHE A 49 23.05 -31.23 -28.22
C PHE A 49 22.63 -29.77 -28.45
N ASP A 50 22.60 -29.32 -29.71
CA ASP A 50 22.10 -27.98 -30.08
C ASP A 50 20.64 -27.79 -29.67
N GLU A 51 19.77 -28.78 -29.93
CA GLU A 51 18.36 -28.71 -29.53
C GLU A 51 18.20 -28.65 -27.99
N LEU A 52 18.97 -29.45 -27.25
CA LEU A 52 18.98 -29.39 -25.78
C LEU A 52 19.48 -28.06 -25.21
N GLU A 53 20.46 -27.41 -25.85
CA GLU A 53 20.95 -26.10 -25.44
C GLU A 53 19.89 -25.02 -25.71
N THR A 54 19.26 -25.02 -26.89
CA THR A 54 18.17 -24.08 -27.18
C THR A 54 16.97 -24.23 -26.24
N LEU A 55 16.60 -25.46 -25.86
CA LEU A 55 15.53 -25.70 -24.89
C LEU A 55 15.89 -25.19 -23.49
N LYS A 56 17.16 -25.31 -23.07
CA LYS A 56 17.64 -24.76 -21.79
C LYS A 56 17.58 -23.25 -21.77
N GLU A 57 18.04 -22.58 -22.83
CA GLU A 57 17.96 -21.13 -22.96
C GLU A 57 16.51 -20.64 -22.94
N GLN A 58 15.60 -21.32 -23.65
CA GLN A 58 14.17 -20.99 -23.61
C GLN A 58 13.58 -21.18 -22.22
N THR A 59 14.00 -22.23 -21.51
CA THR A 59 13.55 -22.48 -20.13
C THR A 59 14.04 -21.37 -19.19
N GLU A 60 15.32 -20.99 -19.27
CA GLU A 60 15.90 -19.90 -18.47
C GLU A 60 15.19 -18.56 -18.77
N GLN A 61 14.93 -18.25 -20.04
CA GLN A 61 14.17 -17.06 -20.42
C GLN A 61 12.74 -17.06 -19.87
N LEU A 62 12.07 -18.21 -19.87
CA LEU A 62 10.73 -18.34 -19.29
C LEU A 62 10.76 -18.23 -17.76
N GLU A 63 11.76 -18.81 -17.10
CA GLU A 63 11.95 -18.68 -15.65
C GLU A 63 12.18 -17.23 -15.24
N ASP A 64 13.02 -16.50 -15.98
CA ASP A 64 13.25 -15.07 -15.78
C ASP A 64 11.98 -14.23 -15.98
N GLN A 65 11.19 -14.56 -17.02
CA GLN A 65 9.91 -13.91 -17.25
C GLN A 65 8.93 -14.19 -16.11
N VAL A 66 8.83 -15.44 -15.65
CA VAL A 66 7.96 -15.83 -14.54
C VAL A 66 8.39 -15.13 -13.25
N LEU A 67 9.69 -15.06 -12.96
CA LEU A 67 10.21 -14.38 -11.78
C LEU A 67 9.88 -12.88 -11.81
N ARG A 68 10.02 -12.24 -12.97
CA ARG A 68 9.65 -10.83 -13.16
C ARG A 68 8.15 -10.62 -12.98
N LEU A 69 7.31 -11.45 -13.59
CA LEU A 69 5.85 -11.38 -13.44
C LEU A 69 5.42 -11.59 -11.98
N GLN A 70 6.07 -12.50 -11.24
CA GLN A 70 5.82 -12.69 -9.81
C GLN A 70 6.16 -11.42 -9.02
N ALA A 71 7.27 -10.77 -9.32
CA ALA A 71 7.65 -9.50 -8.69
C ALA A 71 6.65 -8.38 -9.01
N GLU A 72 6.19 -8.28 -10.26
CA GLU A 72 5.16 -7.31 -10.66
C GLU A 72 3.83 -7.54 -9.93
N ILE A 73 3.39 -8.79 -9.82
CA ILE A 73 2.18 -9.16 -9.07
C ILE A 73 2.33 -8.80 -7.59
N ALA A 74 3.50 -9.06 -6.99
CA ALA A 74 3.77 -8.72 -5.60
C ALA A 74 3.70 -7.20 -5.36
N ASN A 75 4.30 -6.41 -6.25
CA ASN A 75 4.25 -4.95 -6.19
C ASN A 75 2.81 -4.43 -6.39
N MET A 76 2.09 -4.97 -7.37
CA MET A 76 0.69 -4.61 -7.63
C MET A 76 -0.20 -4.91 -6.41
N ARG A 77 -0.05 -6.08 -5.77
CA ARG A 77 -0.77 -6.43 -4.54
C ARG A 77 -0.47 -5.46 -3.40
N ARG A 78 0.79 -5.08 -3.22
CA ARG A 78 1.21 -4.12 -2.20
C ARG A 78 0.55 -2.75 -2.43
N THR A 79 0.61 -2.25 -3.67
CA THR A 79 -0.02 -0.98 -4.05
C THR A 79 -1.52 -1.01 -3.86
N HIS A 80 -2.21 -2.03 -4.37
CA HIS A 80 -3.67 -2.15 -4.20
C HIS A 80 -4.09 -2.24 -2.73
N THR A 81 -3.32 -2.93 -1.88
CA THR A 81 -3.62 -3.00 -0.46
C THR A 81 -3.55 -1.60 0.18
N ARG A 82 -2.48 -0.85 -0.13
CA ARG A 82 -2.31 0.53 0.34
C ARG A 82 -3.45 1.43 -0.15
N ASP A 83 -3.76 1.39 -1.44
CA ASP A 83 -4.81 2.24 -2.03
C ASP A 83 -6.20 1.92 -1.45
N ARG A 84 -6.48 0.64 -1.17
CA ARG A 84 -7.73 0.23 -0.49
C ARG A 84 -7.78 0.74 0.95
N GLN A 85 -6.67 0.70 1.67
CA GLN A 85 -6.58 1.24 3.03
C GLN A 85 -6.78 2.77 3.02
N GLU A 86 -6.14 3.48 2.10
CA GLU A 86 -6.31 4.93 1.95
C GLU A 86 -7.76 5.30 1.56
N ALA A 87 -8.35 4.56 0.61
CA ALA A 87 -9.74 4.77 0.21
C ALA A 87 -10.73 4.52 1.37
N ALA A 88 -10.47 3.51 2.20
CA ALA A 88 -11.28 3.23 3.39
C ALA A 88 -11.12 4.34 4.44
N LYS A 89 -9.88 4.78 4.69
CA LYS A 89 -9.55 5.83 5.64
C LYS A 89 -10.20 7.17 5.28
N TYR A 90 -10.23 7.53 4.00
CA TYR A 90 -10.73 8.83 3.53
C TYR A 90 -12.11 8.76 2.86
N ARG A 91 -12.87 7.67 3.04
CA ARG A 91 -14.16 7.44 2.36
C ARG A 91 -15.19 8.55 2.62
N SER A 92 -15.20 9.11 3.83
CA SER A 92 -16.16 10.10 4.32
C SER A 92 -15.78 11.53 3.93
N ALA A 93 -14.55 11.77 3.47
CA ALA A 93 -14.01 13.11 3.22
C ALA A 93 -14.86 13.92 2.23
N ASN A 94 -15.28 13.32 1.12
CA ASN A 94 -16.10 14.00 0.12
C ASN A 94 -17.49 14.38 0.65
N LEU A 95 -18.11 13.49 1.43
CA LEU A 95 -19.41 13.77 2.04
C LEU A 95 -19.27 14.86 3.09
N ALA A 96 -18.27 14.73 3.98
CA ALA A 96 -17.96 15.72 5.00
C ALA A 96 -17.75 17.11 4.40
N SER A 97 -16.97 17.23 3.31
CA SER A 97 -16.72 18.51 2.62
C SER A 97 -17.99 19.26 2.23
N LYS A 98 -19.05 18.52 1.84
CA LYS A 98 -20.34 19.09 1.44
C LYS A 98 -21.26 19.39 2.63
N LEU A 99 -21.02 18.75 3.77
CA LEU A 99 -21.79 18.95 5.00
C LEU A 99 -21.21 20.06 5.87
N VAL A 100 -19.93 20.44 5.69
CA VAL A 100 -19.31 21.48 6.51
C VAL A 100 -20.05 22.82 6.42
N ASP A 101 -20.47 23.22 5.22
CA ASP A 101 -21.23 24.47 5.05
C ASP A 101 -22.56 24.47 5.81
N ALA A 102 -23.19 23.29 5.95
CA ALA A 102 -24.40 23.14 6.75
C ALA A 102 -24.09 23.26 8.25
N LEU A 103 -22.97 22.69 8.72
CA LEU A 103 -22.50 22.86 10.10
C LEU A 103 -22.23 24.34 10.43
N ASP A 104 -21.57 25.08 9.54
CA ASP A 104 -21.33 26.50 9.75
C ASP A 104 -22.63 27.31 9.86
N ASN A 105 -23.66 26.94 9.08
CA ASN A 105 -24.97 27.57 9.17
C ASN A 105 -25.66 27.25 10.51
N LEU A 106 -25.48 26.03 11.04
CA LEU A 106 -25.97 25.67 12.37
C LEU A 106 -25.23 26.46 13.45
N GLU A 107 -23.89 26.60 13.36
CA GLU A 107 -23.12 27.44 14.28
C GLU A 107 -23.60 28.90 14.25
N ARG A 108 -23.78 29.48 13.05
CA ARG A 108 -24.31 30.85 12.91
C ARG A 108 -25.71 31.01 13.51
N ALA A 109 -26.55 29.97 13.41
CA ALA A 109 -27.86 29.96 14.06
C ALA A 109 -27.74 29.89 15.59
N LEU A 110 -26.75 29.18 16.13
CA LEU A 110 -26.45 29.11 17.56
C LEU A 110 -25.82 30.40 18.09
N ASP A 111 -25.09 31.15 17.28
CA ASP A 111 -24.51 32.44 17.67
C ASP A 111 -25.54 33.57 17.68
N SER A 112 -26.72 33.35 17.08
CA SER A 112 -27.80 34.34 17.05
C SER A 112 -28.34 34.61 18.47
N GLU A 113 -28.50 35.90 18.80
CA GLU A 113 -29.12 36.36 20.04
C GLU A 113 -30.65 36.19 19.97
N ILE A 114 -31.21 35.39 20.86
CA ILE A 114 -32.64 35.08 20.91
C ILE A 114 -33.12 35.27 22.35
N GLU A 115 -34.07 36.18 22.54
CA GLU A 115 -34.59 36.54 23.86
C GLU A 115 -35.93 35.86 24.20
N SER A 116 -36.65 35.32 23.20
CA SER A 116 -37.93 34.67 23.42
C SER A 116 -37.77 33.25 23.97
N GLU A 117 -38.66 32.83 24.88
CA GLU A 117 -38.62 31.51 25.50
C GLU A 117 -38.77 30.37 24.46
N ASP A 118 -39.68 30.52 23.51
CA ASP A 118 -39.84 29.60 22.37
C ASP A 118 -38.57 29.52 21.50
N GLY A 119 -37.90 30.65 21.32
CA GLY A 119 -36.67 30.74 20.55
C GLY A 119 -35.48 30.10 21.26
N LEU A 120 -35.39 30.20 22.59
CA LEU A 120 -34.41 29.50 23.41
C LEU A 120 -34.62 27.97 23.36
N ALA A 121 -35.86 27.51 23.39
CA ALA A 121 -36.19 26.09 23.23
C ALA A 121 -35.76 25.56 21.85
N LEU A 122 -36.00 26.33 20.79
CA LEU A 122 -35.54 25.99 19.44
C LEU A 122 -34.01 25.95 19.35
N LYS A 123 -33.32 26.96 19.90
CA LYS A 123 -31.86 27.04 19.95
C LYS A 123 -31.25 25.80 20.60
N LYS A 124 -31.82 25.35 21.71
CA LYS A 124 -31.42 24.10 22.37
C LYS A 124 -31.61 22.87 21.48
N GLY A 125 -32.72 22.79 20.73
CA GLY A 125 -32.94 21.72 19.77
C GLY A 125 -31.90 21.70 18.64
N VAL A 126 -31.55 22.87 18.12
CA VAL A 126 -30.47 23.03 17.12
C VAL A 126 -29.11 22.62 17.70
N GLU A 127 -28.83 23.00 18.95
CA GLU A 127 -27.58 22.66 19.64
C GLU A 127 -27.42 21.14 19.77
N MET A 128 -28.49 20.42 20.12
CA MET A 128 -28.48 18.96 20.20
C MET A 128 -28.14 18.31 18.84
N VAL A 129 -28.71 18.80 17.75
CA VAL A 129 -28.43 18.28 16.40
C VAL A 129 -26.99 18.58 15.98
N TYR A 130 -26.52 19.80 16.27
CA TYR A 130 -25.12 20.19 16.01
C TYR A 130 -24.14 19.29 16.77
N GLN A 131 -24.37 19.06 18.07
CA GLN A 131 -23.53 18.15 18.87
C GLN A 131 -23.53 16.72 18.33
N GLN A 132 -24.70 16.21 17.92
CA GLN A 132 -24.80 14.86 17.33
C GLN A 132 -24.04 14.75 16.00
N LEU A 133 -24.06 15.79 15.16
CA LEU A 133 -23.29 15.81 13.92
C LEU A 133 -21.79 15.85 14.18
N ILE A 134 -21.33 16.68 15.13
CA ILE A 134 -19.92 16.74 15.53
C ILE A 134 -19.47 15.39 16.10
N GLN A 135 -20.31 14.72 16.89
CA GLN A 135 -20.02 13.37 17.37
C GLN A 135 -19.84 12.38 16.21
N GLY A 136 -20.73 12.39 15.22
CA GLY A 136 -20.59 11.54 14.03
C GLY A 136 -19.35 11.87 13.19
N PHE A 137 -18.92 13.13 13.15
CA PHE A 137 -17.66 13.54 12.51
C PHE A 137 -16.46 12.93 13.25
N ASN A 138 -16.44 13.05 14.58
CA ASN A 138 -15.37 12.48 15.41
C ASN A 138 -15.26 10.96 15.27
N GLU A 139 -16.39 10.24 15.15
CA GLU A 139 -16.42 8.79 14.92
C GLU A 139 -15.77 8.37 13.58
N GLU A 140 -15.82 9.24 12.56
CA GLU A 140 -15.14 9.05 11.28
C GLU A 140 -13.74 9.72 11.25
N ASN A 141 -13.17 10.04 12.41
CA ASN A 141 -11.86 10.73 12.58
C ASN A 141 -11.78 12.10 11.91
N ILE A 142 -12.91 12.80 11.82
CA ILE A 142 -13.00 14.16 11.32
C ILE A 142 -12.97 15.12 12.50
N GLU A 143 -11.90 15.89 12.60
CA GLU A 143 -11.65 16.82 13.69
C GLU A 143 -11.85 18.27 13.23
N VAL A 144 -12.39 19.08 14.14
CA VAL A 144 -12.52 20.54 13.96
C VAL A 144 -11.17 21.20 14.24
N VAL A 145 -10.74 22.07 13.33
CA VAL A 145 -9.54 22.90 13.46
C VAL A 145 -9.98 24.32 13.85
N ASN A 146 -9.75 24.69 15.11
CA ASN A 146 -10.11 26.00 15.66
C ASN A 146 -8.92 26.58 16.43
N PRO A 147 -7.89 27.10 15.72
CA PRO A 147 -6.58 27.43 16.28
C PRO A 147 -6.57 28.80 16.99
N LEU A 148 -7.59 29.10 17.79
CA LEU A 148 -7.67 30.41 18.45
C LEU A 148 -6.56 30.56 19.51
N ASN A 149 -5.75 31.61 19.40
CA ASN A 149 -4.55 31.85 20.22
C ASN A 149 -3.43 30.82 20.02
N GLU A 150 -3.42 30.10 18.90
CA GLU A 150 -2.35 29.18 18.53
C GLU A 150 -1.45 29.81 17.45
N PRO A 151 -0.18 29.37 17.31
CA PRO A 151 0.69 29.78 16.20
C PRO A 151 0.09 29.36 14.86
N PHE A 152 0.14 30.25 13.87
CA PHE A 152 -0.40 29.99 12.54
C PHE A 152 0.32 28.83 11.84
N ASP A 153 -0.44 27.81 11.41
CA ASP A 153 0.07 26.70 10.59
C ASP A 153 -0.48 26.74 9.15
N PRO A 154 0.37 27.08 8.14
CA PRO A 154 -0.04 27.12 6.72
C PRO A 154 -0.56 25.79 6.16
N ASN A 155 -0.28 24.65 6.82
CA ASN A 155 -0.75 23.34 6.37
C ASN A 155 -2.24 23.13 6.63
N PHE A 156 -2.79 23.75 7.69
CA PHE A 156 -4.17 23.56 8.15
C PHE A 156 -5.00 24.85 8.08
N GLU A 157 -4.36 26.00 7.88
CA GLU A 157 -4.96 27.31 8.06
C GLU A 157 -4.71 28.22 6.86
N GLN A 158 -5.66 29.12 6.63
CA GLN A 158 -5.60 30.15 5.60
C GLN A 158 -5.78 31.52 6.26
N ALA A 159 -4.71 32.30 6.28
CA ALA A 159 -4.76 33.68 6.76
C ALA A 159 -5.53 34.55 5.74
N VAL A 160 -6.68 35.10 6.15
CA VAL A 160 -7.51 35.98 5.32
C VAL A 160 -7.18 37.45 5.52
N SER A 161 -6.67 37.81 6.70
CA SER A 161 -6.24 39.17 7.04
C SER A 161 -5.15 39.12 8.10
N VAL A 162 -4.37 40.18 8.17
CA VAL A 162 -3.44 40.45 9.29
C VAL A 162 -4.02 41.56 10.15
N MET A 163 -3.75 41.52 11.46
CA MET A 163 -4.04 42.62 12.39
C MET A 163 -2.79 42.98 13.18
N PRO A 164 -2.61 44.26 13.57
CA PRO A 164 -1.51 44.66 14.44
C PRO A 164 -1.55 43.85 15.74
N ALA A 165 -0.40 43.31 16.16
CA ALA A 165 -0.32 42.57 17.42
C ALA A 165 -0.67 43.48 18.62
N GLU A 166 -1.63 43.05 19.44
CA GLU A 166 -1.92 43.70 20.73
C GLU A 166 -0.81 43.38 21.76
N GLU A 167 -0.73 44.19 22.82
CA GLU A 167 0.32 44.06 23.84
C GLU A 167 0.23 42.68 24.52
N GLY A 168 1.25 41.84 24.30
CA GLY A 168 1.33 40.48 24.85
C GLY A 168 0.96 39.35 23.87
N VAL A 169 0.55 39.66 22.63
CA VAL A 169 0.33 38.65 21.58
C VAL A 169 1.60 38.45 20.75
N GLU A 170 2.01 37.20 20.58
CA GLU A 170 3.19 36.85 19.77
C GLU A 170 2.92 37.04 18.26
N ASP A 171 3.98 37.37 17.51
CA ASP A 171 3.91 37.49 16.05
C ASP A 171 3.50 36.16 15.40
N ASN A 172 2.73 36.21 14.31
CA ASN A 172 2.16 35.03 13.62
C ASN A 172 1.23 34.16 14.49
N THR A 173 0.59 34.72 15.52
CA THR A 173 -0.45 34.03 16.29
C THR A 173 -1.82 34.27 15.69
N VAL A 174 -2.70 33.27 15.68
CA VAL A 174 -4.09 33.42 15.28
C VAL A 174 -4.88 34.18 16.35
N VAL A 175 -5.36 35.37 16.00
CA VAL A 175 -6.14 36.25 16.89
C VAL A 175 -7.63 35.97 16.78
N HIS A 176 -8.11 35.61 15.59
CA HIS A 176 -9.52 35.34 15.36
C HIS A 176 -9.70 34.23 14.32
N VAL A 177 -10.64 33.33 14.57
CA VAL A 177 -11.05 32.30 13.61
C VAL A 177 -12.36 32.74 12.97
N VAL A 178 -12.31 33.12 11.69
CA VAL A 178 -13.47 33.58 10.92
C VAL A 178 -14.35 32.40 10.53
N GLN A 179 -13.72 31.28 10.17
CA GLN A 179 -14.41 30.05 9.82
C GLN A 179 -13.55 28.87 10.29
N LYS A 180 -14.15 27.94 11.02
CA LYS A 180 -13.44 26.77 11.52
C LYS A 180 -13.00 25.87 10.35
N GLY A 181 -11.83 25.26 10.50
CA GLY A 181 -11.33 24.25 9.57
C GLY A 181 -11.78 22.86 9.96
N TYR A 182 -11.62 21.91 9.05
CA TYR A 182 -11.90 20.50 9.29
C TYR A 182 -10.82 19.65 8.63
N LYS A 183 -10.34 18.64 9.36
CA LYS A 183 -9.37 17.66 8.86
C LYS A 183 -9.87 16.25 9.13
N ILE A 184 -9.49 15.31 8.27
CA ILE A 184 -9.66 13.88 8.48
C ILE A 184 -8.28 13.25 8.60
N ASP A 185 -7.97 12.70 9.77
CA ASP A 185 -6.62 12.29 10.12
C ASP A 185 -5.57 13.40 9.82
N ASN A 186 -4.72 13.17 8.82
CA ASN A 186 -3.65 14.08 8.39
C ASN A 186 -4.02 14.91 7.14
N ARG A 187 -5.24 14.79 6.61
CA ARG A 187 -5.67 15.47 5.39
C ARG A 187 -6.67 16.57 5.70
N VAL A 188 -6.39 17.77 5.21
CA VAL A 188 -7.33 18.90 5.30
C VAL A 188 -8.51 18.67 4.37
N ILE A 189 -9.72 18.78 4.92
CA ILE A 189 -10.97 18.84 4.15
C ILE A 189 -11.23 20.30 3.75
N ARG A 190 -11.13 21.18 4.74
CA ARG A 190 -11.25 22.64 4.57
C ARG A 190 -10.31 23.33 5.55
N PRO A 191 -9.46 24.27 5.11
CA PRO A 191 -8.59 25.01 6.01
C PRO A 191 -9.40 25.94 6.92
N ALA A 192 -8.90 26.23 8.11
CA ALA A 192 -9.49 27.25 8.97
C ALA A 192 -9.17 28.63 8.38
N MET A 193 -10.17 29.50 8.23
CA MET A 193 -9.91 30.89 7.84
C MET A 193 -9.65 31.72 9.07
N VAL A 194 -8.46 32.33 9.15
CA VAL A 194 -7.96 32.96 10.37
C VAL A 194 -7.45 34.37 10.11
N ILE A 195 -7.47 35.19 11.15
CA ILE A 195 -6.82 36.49 11.21
C ILE A 195 -5.60 36.34 12.10
N VAL A 196 -4.42 36.67 11.57
CA VAL A 196 -3.15 36.52 12.29
C VAL A 196 -2.62 37.87 12.78
N ALA A 197 -1.96 37.85 13.94
CA ALA A 197 -1.24 38.99 14.46
C ALA A 197 0.06 39.18 13.65
N GLN A 198 0.34 40.43 13.27
CA GLN A 198 1.61 40.83 12.68
C GLN A 198 2.18 42.01 13.47
N GLN A 199 3.42 41.88 13.93
CA GLN A 199 4.17 43.02 14.49
C GLN A 199 4.60 43.95 13.35
N GLN A 200 4.32 45.26 13.51
CA GLN A 200 4.69 46.30 12.54
C GLN A 200 6.16 46.68 12.62
#